data_AF-A0AAV3KX14-F1
#
_entry.id   AF-A0AAV3KX14-F1
#
_cell.length_a   1.000
_cell.length_b   1.000
_cell.length_c   1.000
_cell.angle_alpha   90.00
_cell.angle_beta   90.00
_cell.angle_gamma   90.00
#
_symmetry.space_group_name_H-M   'P 1'
#
loop_
_entity.id
_entity.type
_entity.pdbx_description
1 polymer ?
#
loop_
_entity_poly.entity_id
_entity_poly.type
_entity_poly.pdbx_seq_one_letter_code
_entity_poly.pdbx_strand_id
1 'polypeptide(L)' 'MTLTIENILDTGGVELIKHAEGSGEVLQGAVFELQNREGETLQTGLTTGEDGKLAIDG' A
#
# COMPACT_ATOMS: atom_id res chain seq x y z
N MET A 1 39.03 15.31 -14.75
CA MET A 1 37.74 14.83 -15.30
C MET A 1 36.92 14.35 -14.12
N THR A 2 35.80 14.99 -13.83
CA THR A 2 34.90 14.57 -12.73
C THR A 2 33.76 13.76 -13.33
N LEU A 3 33.57 12.55 -12.82
CA LEU A 3 32.42 11.73 -13.14
C LEU A 3 31.34 12.01 -12.10
N THR A 4 30.16 12.41 -12.56
CA THR A 4 28.98 12.57 -11.72
C THR A 4 28.02 11.43 -12.02
N ILE A 5 27.62 10.69 -11.00
CA ILE A 5 26.61 9.64 -11.10
C ILE A 5 25.40 10.13 -10.32
N GLU A 6 24.24 10.14 -10.96
CA GLU A 6 22.97 10.52 -10.33
C GLU A 6 22.38 9.31 -9.60
N ASN A 7 22.02 9.51 -8.33
CA ASN A 7 21.23 8.52 -7.59
C ASN A 7 19.75 8.85 -7.81
N ILE A 8 19.04 7.95 -8.48
CA ILE A 8 17.61 8.07 -8.72
C ILE A 8 16.89 7.27 -7.64
N LEU A 9 15.89 7.89 -7.00
CA LEU A 9 15.04 7.22 -6.03
C LEU A 9 14.22 6.14 -6.74
N ASP A 10 14.32 4.91 -6.26
CA ASP A 10 13.50 3.78 -6.73
C ASP A 10 12.61 3.32 -5.57
N THR A 11 11.31 3.41 -5.77
CA THR A 11 10.29 3.22 -4.72
C THR A 11 9.42 2.00 -5.01
N GLY A 12 9.00 1.33 -3.94
CA GLY A 12 8.17 0.13 -4.04
C GLY A 12 6.70 0.42 -3.81
N GLY A 13 5.83 -0.26 -4.56
CA GLY A 13 4.39 -0.29 -4.33
C GLY A 13 3.91 -1.57 -3.64
N VAL A 14 2.66 -1.56 -3.17
CA VAL A 14 1.99 -2.72 -2.55
C VAL A 14 0.53 -2.80 -2.98
N GLU A 15 0.03 -4.02 -3.21
CA GLU A 15 -1.40 -4.32 -3.38
C GLU A 15 -1.86 -5.22 -2.22
N LEU A 16 -2.94 -4.81 -1.55
CA LEU A 16 -3.65 -5.56 -0.52
C LEU A 16 -5.00 -5.99 -1.08
N ILE A 17 -5.38 -7.25 -0.85
CA ILE A 17 -6.73 -7.76 -1.16
C ILE A 17 -7.37 -8.27 0.13
N LYS A 18 -8.53 -7.72 0.49
CA LYS A 18 -9.23 -8.10 1.72
C LYS A 18 -10.27 -9.18 1.44
N HIS A 19 -10.14 -10.30 2.14
CA HIS A 19 -11.10 -11.41 2.10
C HIS A 19 -11.88 -11.55 3.41
N ALA A 20 -13.12 -12.03 3.33
CA ALA A 20 -13.93 -12.48 4.45
C ALA A 20 -13.39 -13.81 5.00
N GLU A 21 -13.40 -13.94 6.33
CA GLU A 21 -13.07 -15.21 6.96
C GLU A 21 -14.16 -16.25 6.63
N GLY A 22 -13.76 -17.49 6.36
CA GLY A 22 -14.67 -18.58 6.01
C GLY A 22 -15.03 -18.63 4.53
N SER A 23 -15.78 -17.64 4.01
CA SER A 23 -16.24 -17.65 2.60
C SER A 23 -15.13 -17.34 1.60
N GLY A 24 -14.11 -16.58 2.01
CA GLY A 24 -13.04 -16.12 1.12
C GLY A 24 -13.48 -15.03 0.13
N GLU A 25 -14.72 -14.53 0.22
CA GLU A 25 -15.23 -13.46 -0.63
C GLU A 25 -14.45 -12.16 -0.40
N VAL A 26 -14.31 -11.34 -1.44
CA VAL A 26 -13.65 -10.03 -1.33
C VAL A 26 -14.52 -9.03 -0.58
N LEU A 27 -13.88 -8.14 0.19
CA LEU A 27 -14.57 -7.15 1.02
C LEU A 27 -14.22 -5.72 0.62
N GLN A 28 -15.24 -5.01 0.13
CA GLN A 28 -15.22 -3.58 -0.11
C GLN A 28 -15.39 -2.77 1.17
N GLY A 29 -14.81 -1.57 1.22
CA GLY A 29 -15.10 -0.56 2.23
C GLY A 29 -14.34 -0.73 3.55
N ALA A 30 -13.40 -1.67 3.63
CA ALA A 30 -12.53 -1.79 4.79
C ALA A 30 -11.50 -0.65 4.79
N VAL A 31 -11.38 0.06 5.91
CA VAL A 31 -10.51 1.23 6.05
C VAL A 31 -9.22 0.85 6.78
N PHE A 32 -8.09 1.25 6.20
CA PHE A 32 -6.74 0.97 6.67
C PHE A 32 -5.92 2.26 6.82
N GLU A 33 -4.82 2.14 7.55
CA GLU A 33 -3.70 3.08 7.54
C GLU A 33 -2.41 2.32 7.18
N LEU A 34 -1.47 3.03 6.55
CA LEU A 34 -0.13 2.53 6.29
C LEU A 34 0.82 3.14 7.32
N GLN A 35 1.59 2.30 8.02
CA GLN A 35 2.61 2.73 8.97
C GLN A 35 4.01 2.27 8.54
N ASN A 36 5.03 3.01 8.95
CA ASN A 36 6.41 2.55 8.85
C ASN A 36 6.75 1.56 9.99
N ARG A 37 7.98 1.04 9.99
CA ARG A 37 8.45 0.09 11.01
C ARG A 37 8.46 0.67 12.43
N GLU A 38 8.57 1.99 12.57
CA GLU A 38 8.59 2.69 13.84
C GLU A 38 7.17 2.93 14.40
N GLY A 39 6.14 2.56 13.63
CA GLY A 39 4.73 2.77 13.97
C GLY A 39 4.22 4.16 13.60
N GLU A 40 4.97 4.92 12.81
CA GLU A 40 4.52 6.23 12.32
C GLU A 40 3.59 6.05 11.12
N THR A 41 2.45 6.72 11.15
CA THR A 41 1.47 6.69 10.07
C THR A 41 1.98 7.48 8.86
N LEU A 42 2.08 6.80 7.72
CA LEU A 42 2.45 7.36 6.42
C LEU A 42 1.22 7.83 5.63
N GLN A 43 0.13 7.05 5.67
CA GLN A 43 -1.14 7.35 4.99
C GLN A 43 -2.33 6.83 5.78
N THR A 44 -3.47 7.51 5.70
CA THR A 44 -4.73 7.14 6.39
C THR A 44 -5.91 7.11 5.42
N GLY A 45 -7.02 6.50 5.83
CA GLY A 45 -8.26 6.50 5.05
C GLY A 45 -8.21 5.61 3.80
N LEU A 46 -7.23 4.71 3.73
CA LEU A 46 -7.03 3.82 2.61
C LEU A 46 -8.15 2.77 2.61
N THR A 47 -9.01 2.80 1.61
CA THR A 47 -10.25 2.01 1.62
C THR A 47 -10.26 0.99 0.49
N THR A 48 -10.64 -0.25 0.78
CA THR A 48 -10.76 -1.28 -0.26
C THR A 48 -11.89 -0.98 -1.24
N GLY A 49 -11.61 -1.16 -2.54
CA GLY A 49 -12.57 -1.00 -3.62
C GLY A 49 -13.58 -2.14 -3.73
N GLU A 50 -14.42 -2.11 -4.77
CA GLU A 50 -15.46 -3.12 -5.02
C GLU A 50 -14.90 -4.54 -5.24
N ASP A 51 -13.66 -4.62 -5.74
CA ASP A 51 -12.90 -5.86 -5.91
C ASP A 51 -12.14 -6.29 -4.63
N GLY A 52 -12.37 -5.58 -3.52
CA GLY A 52 -11.69 -5.76 -2.24
C GLY A 52 -10.22 -5.36 -2.25
N LYS A 53 -9.75 -4.67 -3.29
CA LYS A 53 -8.35 -4.28 -3.42
C LYS A 53 -8.07 -2.88 -2.88
N LEU A 54 -6.85 -2.70 -2.42
CA LEU A 54 -6.23 -1.42 -2.08
C LEU A 54 -4.79 -1.45 -2.61
N ALA A 55 -4.44 -0.52 -3.49
CA ALA A 55 -3.09 -0.38 -4.04
C ALA A 55 -2.47 0.94 -3.60
N ILE A 56 -1.17 0.91 -3.32
CA ILE A 56 -0.35 2.06 -2.99
C ILE A 56 0.89 1.99 -3.88
N ASP A 57 1.09 3.04 -4.68
CA ASP A 57 2.29 3.18 -5.49
C ASP A 57 3.40 3.86 -4.69
N GLY A 58 4.65 3.54 -5.04
CA GLY A 58 5.86 4.09 -4.42
C GLY A 58 6.29 5.42 -5.02
#